data_AF-A0A2N7L9V9-F1
#
_entry.id   AF-A0A2N7L9V9-F1
#
_cell.length_a   1.000
_cell.length_b   1.000
_cell.length_c   1.000
_cell.angle_alpha   90.00
_cell.angle_beta   90.00
_cell.angle_gamma   90.00
#
_symmetry.space_group_name_H-M   'P 1'
#
loop_
_entity.id
_entity.type
_entity.pdbx_description
1 polymer ?
#
loop_
_entity_poly.entity_id
_entity_poly.type
_entity_poly.pdbx_seq_one_letter_code
_entity_poly.pdbx_strand_id
1 'polypeptide(L)'
;MPGAFAHITAVNVASANNALMTLNMPREAKKALAQNKRYLELGCVSPDYPYLDLMDSAQNKWADEMHYNNVGKLINALVQQVKSVNSEHHEKAFAWLCGFVAHVAADITIHPVVEMKVGPYAENAKAHRVCEMNQDAYIWSSRLNLGDIGMADRVKENIGSCVDVNDDSSIDPIINDIWHTALNAVYPDYANECQPNINAWHKGFQTVVDNAEESHRLFPWARHVASKHGLTYPLHDEVDTTFIESLETPDGTKHYDEVFDKAIETIQLFWQQSAAAVFENAETDFFKNWNLDTGRCENGLLTAWGNQ
;
A
#
# COMPACT_ATOMS: atom_id res chain seq x y z
N MET A 1 3.86 10.13 1.55
CA MET A 1 3.73 8.72 1.94
C MET A 1 4.07 8.46 3.43
N PRO A 2 3.34 9.07 4.38
CA PRO A 2 3.02 8.37 5.64
C PRO A 2 2.10 7.17 5.34
N GLY A 3 2.06 6.12 6.18
CA GLY A 3 1.15 4.97 6.02
C GLY A 3 1.80 3.65 5.56
N ALA A 4 3.06 3.68 5.11
CA ALA A 4 3.74 2.49 4.58
C ALA A 4 3.79 1.33 5.59
N PHE A 5 3.90 1.62 6.90
CA PHE A 5 3.95 0.58 7.93
C PHE A 5 2.60 -0.03 8.21
N ALA A 6 1.51 0.73 8.18
CA ALA A 6 0.16 0.18 8.23
C ALA A 6 -0.05 -0.77 7.04
N HIS A 7 0.32 -0.40 5.81
CA HIS A 7 0.21 -1.27 4.64
C HIS A 7 1.01 -2.57 4.78
N ILE A 8 2.31 -2.47 5.10
CA ILE A 8 3.17 -3.63 5.27
C ILE A 8 2.67 -4.51 6.43
N THR A 9 2.19 -3.91 7.53
CA THR A 9 1.64 -4.68 8.64
C THR A 9 0.35 -5.39 8.22
N ALA A 10 -0.56 -4.68 7.54
CA ALA A 10 -1.85 -5.21 7.12
C ALA A 10 -1.65 -6.38 6.15
N VAL A 11 -0.75 -6.24 5.17
CA VAL A 11 -0.48 -7.29 4.19
C VAL A 11 0.14 -8.54 4.85
N ASN A 12 0.98 -8.36 5.86
CA ASN A 12 1.59 -9.46 6.61
C ASN A 12 0.58 -10.19 7.50
N VAL A 13 -0.27 -9.45 8.22
CA VAL A 13 -1.33 -10.03 9.05
C VAL A 13 -2.36 -10.73 8.17
N ALA A 14 -2.83 -10.08 7.10
CA ALA A 14 -3.82 -10.64 6.17
C ALA A 14 -3.33 -11.92 5.50
N SER A 15 -2.01 -12.04 5.27
CA SER A 15 -1.39 -13.17 4.60
C SER A 15 -0.72 -14.18 5.54
N ALA A 16 -0.94 -14.09 6.85
CA ALA A 16 -0.51 -15.12 7.79
C ALA A 16 -1.07 -16.49 7.38
N ASN A 17 -0.32 -17.58 7.57
CA ASN A 17 -0.70 -18.90 7.05
C ASN A 17 -2.07 -19.38 7.55
N ASN A 18 -2.40 -19.10 8.81
CA ASN A 18 -3.73 -19.37 9.38
C ASN A 18 -4.84 -18.57 8.69
N ALA A 19 -4.61 -17.29 8.40
CA ALA A 19 -5.54 -16.43 7.67
C ALA A 19 -5.73 -16.89 6.22
N LEU A 20 -4.65 -17.20 5.50
CA LEU A 20 -4.74 -17.70 4.12
C LEU A 20 -5.56 -18.99 4.01
N MET A 21 -5.49 -19.87 5.02
CA MET A 21 -6.25 -21.12 5.03
C MET A 21 -7.76 -20.88 5.02
N THR A 22 -8.25 -19.80 5.64
CA THR A 22 -9.69 -19.50 5.73
C THR A 22 -10.26 -18.81 4.49
N LEU A 23 -9.43 -18.29 3.59
CA LEU A 23 -9.90 -17.58 2.40
C LEU A 23 -10.53 -18.52 1.37
N ASN A 24 -11.62 -18.10 0.71
CA ASN A 24 -12.21 -18.83 -0.40
C ASN A 24 -11.48 -18.48 -1.71
N MET A 25 -10.31 -19.09 -1.92
CA MET A 25 -9.50 -18.89 -3.12
C MET A 25 -8.78 -20.20 -3.50
N PRO A 26 -8.37 -20.39 -4.78
CA PRO A 26 -7.61 -21.55 -5.23
C PRO A 26 -6.34 -21.81 -4.41
N ARG A 27 -5.95 -23.08 -4.30
CA ARG A 27 -4.78 -23.49 -3.49
C ARG A 27 -3.48 -22.86 -4.02
N GLU A 28 -3.36 -22.76 -5.34
CA GLU A 28 -2.25 -22.16 -6.05
C GLU A 28 -2.12 -20.66 -5.71
N ALA A 29 -3.25 -19.95 -5.61
CA ALA A 29 -3.29 -18.55 -5.20
C ALA A 29 -2.83 -18.37 -3.74
N LYS A 30 -3.32 -19.22 -2.82
CA LYS A 30 -2.85 -19.23 -1.41
C LYS A 30 -1.34 -19.50 -1.32
N LYS A 31 -0.85 -20.47 -2.10
CA LYS A 31 0.57 -20.83 -2.16
C LYS A 31 1.42 -19.65 -2.65
N ALA A 32 0.99 -18.97 -3.70
CA ALA A 32 1.67 -17.80 -4.24
C ALA A 32 1.83 -16.71 -3.15
N LEU A 33 0.77 -16.39 -2.41
CA LEU A 33 0.80 -15.41 -1.31
C LEU A 33 1.65 -15.87 -0.11
N ALA A 34 1.70 -17.17 0.17
CA ALA A 34 2.50 -17.71 1.27
C ALA A 34 4.01 -17.69 0.94
N GLN A 35 4.39 -17.95 -0.31
CA GLN A 35 5.79 -18.14 -0.72
C GLN A 35 6.46 -16.87 -1.27
N ASN A 36 5.69 -15.90 -1.77
CA ASN A 36 6.22 -14.71 -2.44
C ASN A 36 6.00 -13.43 -1.60
N LYS A 37 6.24 -13.51 -0.28
CA LYS A 37 6.02 -12.40 0.67
C LYS A 37 6.72 -11.11 0.27
N ARG A 38 7.95 -11.18 -0.24
CA ARG A 38 8.68 -9.99 -0.70
C ARG A 38 7.98 -9.24 -1.84
N TYR A 39 7.35 -9.97 -2.77
CA TYR A 39 6.60 -9.37 -3.87
C TYR A 39 5.24 -8.85 -3.41
N LEU A 40 4.63 -9.53 -2.44
CA LEU A 40 3.41 -9.08 -1.77
C LEU A 40 3.63 -7.75 -1.02
N GLU A 41 4.73 -7.63 -0.27
CA GLU A 41 5.14 -6.39 0.39
C GLU A 41 5.54 -5.31 -0.64
N LEU A 42 6.29 -5.65 -1.69
CA LEU A 42 6.60 -4.71 -2.78
C LEU A 42 5.32 -4.13 -3.41
N GLY A 43 4.34 -4.98 -3.70
CA GLY A 43 3.07 -4.56 -4.29
C GLY A 43 2.32 -3.57 -3.40
N CYS A 44 2.33 -3.76 -2.06
CA CYS A 44 1.54 -2.92 -1.16
C CYS A 44 2.12 -1.51 -0.95
N VAL A 45 3.35 -1.26 -1.38
CA VAL A 45 3.96 0.08 -1.38
C VAL A 45 4.13 0.65 -2.80
N SER A 46 3.85 -0.15 -3.83
CA SER A 46 4.06 0.25 -5.23
C SER A 46 3.22 1.47 -5.66
N PRO A 47 1.95 1.64 -5.27
CA PRO A 47 1.18 2.83 -5.67
C PRO A 47 1.83 4.15 -5.26
N ASP A 48 2.60 4.15 -4.18
CA ASP A 48 3.23 5.35 -3.64
C ASP A 48 4.68 5.58 -4.11
N TYR A 49 5.31 4.57 -4.72
CA TYR A 49 6.69 4.64 -5.22
C TYR A 49 7.02 5.91 -6.02
N PRO A 50 6.14 6.41 -6.91
CA PRO A 50 6.46 7.61 -7.66
C PRO A 50 6.76 8.83 -6.79
N TYR A 51 6.14 8.96 -5.61
CA TYR A 51 6.43 10.05 -4.66
C TYR A 51 7.87 10.03 -4.11
N LEU A 52 8.59 8.92 -4.29
CA LEU A 52 9.98 8.75 -3.84
C LEU A 52 11.00 9.20 -4.89
N ASP A 53 10.56 9.55 -6.10
CA ASP A 53 11.38 10.30 -7.05
C ASP A 53 11.33 11.79 -6.69
N LEU A 54 11.94 12.13 -5.55
CA LEU A 54 11.82 13.42 -4.86
C LEU A 54 12.19 14.66 -5.71
N MET A 55 12.85 14.46 -6.85
CA MET A 55 13.28 15.52 -7.75
C MET A 55 12.45 15.63 -9.04
N ASP A 56 11.56 14.68 -9.33
CA ASP A 56 10.77 14.66 -10.56
C ASP A 56 9.27 14.75 -10.26
N SER A 57 8.76 15.98 -10.25
CA SER A 57 7.33 16.24 -10.04
C SER A 57 6.43 15.63 -11.12
N ALA A 58 6.96 15.37 -12.32
CA ALA A 58 6.19 14.65 -13.33
C ALA A 58 6.06 13.18 -12.91
N GLN A 59 7.14 12.53 -12.50
CA GLN A 59 7.03 11.16 -11.97
C GLN A 59 6.08 11.07 -10.77
N ASN A 60 6.10 12.03 -9.84
CA ASN A 60 5.16 12.06 -8.70
C ASN A 60 3.68 11.99 -9.11
N LYS A 61 3.28 12.59 -10.24
CA LYS A 61 1.89 12.58 -10.71
C LYS A 61 1.41 11.16 -11.05
N TRP A 62 2.30 10.21 -11.32
CA TRP A 62 1.90 8.80 -11.46
C TRP A 62 1.28 8.22 -10.19
N ALA A 63 1.72 8.67 -9.01
CA ALA A 63 1.06 8.29 -7.77
C ALA A 63 -0.34 8.90 -7.72
N ASP A 64 -0.51 10.18 -8.06
CA ASP A 64 -1.84 10.82 -8.13
C ASP A 64 -2.78 10.08 -9.09
N GLU A 65 -2.31 9.65 -10.27
CA GLU A 65 -3.12 8.85 -11.20
C GLU A 65 -3.57 7.53 -10.56
N MET A 66 -2.68 6.83 -9.85
CA MET A 66 -2.99 5.57 -9.16
C MET A 66 -3.88 5.75 -7.92
N HIS A 67 -3.94 6.95 -7.34
CA HIS A 67 -4.74 7.24 -6.15
C HIS A 67 -6.10 7.87 -6.45
N TYR A 68 -6.27 8.57 -7.57
CA TYR A 68 -7.48 9.36 -7.82
C TYR A 68 -8.25 8.96 -9.08
N ASN A 69 -7.56 8.43 -10.09
CA ASN A 69 -8.13 8.31 -11.42
C ASN A 69 -8.20 6.84 -11.82
N ASN A 70 -9.40 6.37 -12.19
CA ASN A 70 -9.57 5.07 -12.85
C ASN A 70 -8.96 3.85 -12.09
N VAL A 71 -8.88 3.89 -10.76
CA VAL A 71 -8.20 2.85 -9.94
C VAL A 71 -8.72 1.44 -10.24
N GLY A 72 -10.03 1.26 -10.38
CA GLY A 72 -10.63 -0.03 -10.72
C GLY A 72 -10.24 -0.51 -12.12
N LYS A 73 -10.14 0.39 -13.09
CA LYS A 73 -9.62 0.07 -14.44
C LYS A 73 -8.15 -0.31 -14.41
N LEU A 74 -7.35 0.33 -13.55
CA LEU A 74 -5.95 -0.06 -13.34
C LEU A 74 -5.84 -1.47 -12.76
N ILE A 75 -6.60 -1.80 -11.71
CA ILE A 75 -6.62 -3.16 -11.17
C ILE A 75 -7.04 -4.17 -12.25
N ASN A 76 -8.06 -3.87 -13.05
CA ASN A 76 -8.46 -4.73 -14.16
C ASN A 76 -7.31 -4.91 -15.18
N ALA A 77 -6.62 -3.85 -15.58
CA ALA A 77 -5.48 -3.93 -16.50
C ALA A 77 -4.34 -4.79 -15.92
N LEU A 78 -4.02 -4.62 -14.63
CA LEU A 78 -3.02 -5.42 -13.93
C LEU A 78 -3.43 -6.91 -13.86
N VAL A 79 -4.71 -7.22 -13.62
CA VAL A 79 -5.24 -8.59 -13.69
C VAL A 79 -4.99 -9.20 -15.07
N GLN A 80 -5.27 -8.47 -16.16
CA GLN A 80 -5.03 -8.99 -17.51
C GLN A 80 -3.54 -9.23 -17.79
N GLN A 81 -2.66 -8.35 -17.29
CA GLN A 81 -1.21 -8.56 -17.40
C GLN A 81 -0.77 -9.78 -16.61
N VAL A 82 -1.18 -9.95 -15.36
CA VAL A 82 -0.81 -11.13 -14.55
C VAL A 82 -1.27 -12.43 -15.21
N LYS A 83 -2.46 -12.47 -15.80
CA LYS A 83 -2.98 -13.64 -16.52
C LYS A 83 -2.14 -14.02 -17.76
N SER A 84 -1.45 -13.06 -18.38
CA SER A 84 -0.63 -13.30 -19.56
C SER A 84 0.82 -13.68 -19.22
N VAL A 85 1.22 -13.58 -17.95
CA VAL A 85 2.56 -13.93 -17.48
C VAL A 85 2.81 -15.44 -17.62
N ASN A 86 4.01 -15.80 -18.06
CA ASN A 86 4.47 -17.18 -18.11
C ASN A 86 4.34 -17.87 -16.75
N SER A 87 3.98 -19.15 -16.76
CA SER A 87 3.74 -19.94 -15.54
C SER A 87 4.86 -19.88 -14.49
N GLU A 88 6.13 -19.75 -14.92
CA GLU A 88 7.30 -19.62 -14.04
C GLU A 88 7.27 -18.36 -13.16
N HIS A 89 6.67 -17.27 -13.65
CA HIS A 89 6.64 -15.97 -12.96
C HIS A 89 5.25 -15.63 -12.41
N HIS A 90 4.25 -16.45 -12.70
CA HIS A 90 2.85 -16.19 -12.34
C HIS A 90 2.65 -16.08 -10.82
N GLU A 91 3.32 -16.89 -10.00
CA GLU A 91 3.18 -16.81 -8.53
C GLU A 91 3.70 -15.48 -7.97
N LYS A 92 4.87 -14.99 -8.43
CA LYS A 92 5.41 -13.69 -7.99
C LYS A 92 4.57 -12.52 -8.50
N ALA A 93 4.11 -12.59 -9.75
CA ALA A 93 3.27 -11.57 -10.37
C ALA A 93 1.91 -11.46 -9.65
N PHE A 94 1.28 -12.59 -9.35
CA PHE A 94 0.03 -12.63 -8.60
C PHE A 94 0.20 -12.11 -7.16
N ALA A 95 1.30 -12.44 -6.49
CA ALA A 95 1.60 -11.91 -5.16
C ALA A 95 1.78 -10.38 -5.18
N TRP A 96 2.50 -9.85 -6.16
CA TRP A 96 2.65 -8.40 -6.33
C TRP A 96 1.31 -7.70 -6.62
N LEU A 97 0.47 -8.25 -7.50
CA LEU A 97 -0.89 -7.74 -7.73
C LEU A 97 -1.72 -7.72 -6.44
N CYS A 98 -1.67 -8.79 -5.66
CA CYS A 98 -2.37 -8.83 -4.37
C CYS A 98 -1.82 -7.78 -3.40
N GLY A 99 -0.52 -7.47 -3.43
CA GLY A 99 0.05 -6.36 -2.69
C GLY A 99 -0.55 -5.03 -3.11
N PHE A 100 -0.56 -4.75 -4.42
CA PHE A 100 -1.15 -3.54 -4.99
C PHE A 100 -2.63 -3.39 -4.60
N VAL A 101 -3.40 -4.47 -4.70
CA VAL A 101 -4.82 -4.49 -4.30
C VAL A 101 -4.98 -4.31 -2.79
N ALA A 102 -4.04 -4.81 -1.98
CA ALA A 102 -4.08 -4.63 -0.53
C ALA A 102 -3.85 -3.18 -0.12
N HIS A 103 -2.98 -2.46 -0.84
CA HIS A 103 -2.81 -1.02 -0.65
C HIS A 103 -4.14 -0.28 -0.86
N VAL A 104 -4.76 -0.48 -2.04
CA VAL A 104 -6.06 0.13 -2.36
C VAL A 104 -7.12 -0.21 -1.32
N ALA A 105 -7.23 -1.48 -0.91
CA ALA A 105 -8.19 -1.94 0.09
C ALA A 105 -7.99 -1.30 1.47
N ALA A 106 -6.73 -1.11 1.88
CA ALA A 106 -6.39 -0.44 3.13
C ALA A 106 -6.78 1.04 3.08
N ASP A 107 -6.42 1.77 2.02
CA ASP A 107 -6.73 3.19 1.84
C ASP A 107 -8.23 3.46 1.90
N ILE A 108 -9.01 2.74 1.10
CA ILE A 108 -10.47 2.94 1.06
C ILE A 108 -11.16 2.59 2.38
N THR A 109 -10.46 1.88 3.27
CA THR A 109 -10.95 1.56 4.61
C THR A 109 -10.49 2.61 5.63
N ILE A 110 -9.21 2.99 5.62
CA ILE A 110 -8.57 3.81 6.67
C ILE A 110 -8.74 5.30 6.40
N HIS A 111 -8.50 5.78 5.18
CA HIS A 111 -8.53 7.22 4.88
C HIS A 111 -9.87 7.91 5.15
N PRO A 112 -11.05 7.30 4.97
CA PRO A 112 -12.31 7.90 5.44
C PRO A 112 -12.30 8.23 6.93
N VAL A 113 -11.65 7.40 7.76
CA VAL A 113 -11.52 7.62 9.21
C VAL A 113 -10.52 8.73 9.51
N VAL A 114 -9.41 8.78 8.77
CA VAL A 114 -8.43 9.88 8.87
C VAL A 114 -9.08 11.20 8.49
N GLU A 115 -9.82 11.26 7.38
CA GLU A 115 -10.55 12.45 6.94
C GLU A 115 -11.58 12.90 7.98
N MET A 116 -12.34 11.99 8.60
CA MET A 116 -13.25 12.34 9.71
C MET A 116 -12.50 12.91 10.92
N LYS A 117 -11.30 12.41 11.20
CA LYS A 117 -10.49 12.83 12.34
C LYS A 117 -9.85 14.21 12.16
N VAL A 118 -9.32 14.51 10.97
CA VAL A 118 -8.49 15.70 10.73
C VAL A 118 -8.99 16.63 9.62
N GLY A 119 -10.11 16.31 8.97
CA GLY A 119 -10.71 17.07 7.88
C GLY A 119 -10.17 16.67 6.50
N PRO A 120 -10.62 17.32 5.40
CA PRO A 120 -10.22 16.99 4.03
C PRO A 120 -8.70 17.15 3.77
N TYR A 121 -8.09 16.22 3.03
CA TYR A 121 -6.64 16.19 2.77
C TYR A 121 -6.10 17.48 2.16
N ALA A 122 -6.78 18.02 1.15
CA ALA A 122 -6.36 19.23 0.43
C ALA A 122 -6.11 20.45 1.35
N GLU A 123 -6.83 20.54 2.47
CA GLU A 123 -6.72 21.61 3.46
C GLU A 123 -5.85 21.21 4.66
N ASN A 124 -5.67 19.90 4.89
CA ASN A 124 -5.15 19.34 6.14
C ASN A 124 -3.98 18.35 5.93
N ALA A 125 -3.27 18.40 4.81
CA ALA A 125 -2.21 17.43 4.46
C ALA A 125 -1.17 17.19 5.57
N LYS A 126 -0.79 18.23 6.34
CA LYS A 126 0.10 18.05 7.50
C LYS A 126 -0.57 17.25 8.63
N ALA A 127 -1.83 17.52 8.92
CA ALA A 127 -2.57 16.85 9.98
C ALA A 127 -2.86 15.39 9.62
N HIS A 128 -3.18 15.10 8.35
CA HIS A 128 -3.26 13.74 7.79
C HIS A 128 -1.97 12.99 8.07
N ARG A 129 -0.85 13.55 7.60
CA ARG A 129 0.47 12.95 7.80
C ARG A 129 0.80 12.69 9.26
N VAL A 130 0.47 13.61 10.16
CA VAL A 130 0.70 13.40 11.59
C VAL A 130 -0.21 12.28 12.14
N CYS A 131 -1.49 12.22 11.74
CA CYS A 131 -2.41 11.16 12.14
C CYS A 131 -1.90 9.79 11.71
N GLU A 132 -1.59 9.64 10.42
CA GLU A 132 -1.14 8.39 9.79
C GLU A 132 0.19 7.90 10.40
N MET A 133 1.14 8.80 10.66
CA MET A 133 2.41 8.41 11.28
C MET A 133 2.26 7.92 12.73
N ASN A 134 1.29 8.44 13.48
CA ASN A 134 0.97 7.93 14.82
C ASN A 134 0.29 6.55 14.75
N GLN A 135 -0.63 6.38 13.81
CA GLN A 135 -1.30 5.13 13.53
C GLN A 135 -0.33 4.02 13.07
N ASP A 136 0.60 4.35 12.18
CA ASP A 136 1.70 3.47 11.75
C ASP A 136 2.56 3.02 12.93
N ALA A 137 3.06 3.96 13.73
CA ALA A 137 3.93 3.67 14.87
C ALA A 137 3.23 2.78 15.92
N TYR A 138 1.92 3.00 16.12
CA TYR A 138 1.07 2.19 16.99
C TYR A 138 0.90 0.76 16.48
N ILE A 139 0.45 0.58 15.23
CA ILE A 139 0.13 -0.75 14.67
C ILE A 139 1.38 -1.58 14.46
N TRP A 140 2.47 -0.97 14.00
CA TRP A 140 3.73 -1.68 13.79
C TRP A 140 4.19 -2.36 15.09
N SER A 141 4.16 -1.62 16.19
CA SER A 141 4.58 -2.11 17.51
C SER A 141 3.60 -3.14 18.07
N SER A 142 2.30 -2.86 18.00
CA SER A 142 1.25 -3.69 18.62
C SER A 142 0.98 -5.00 17.89
N ARG A 143 1.10 -5.03 16.55
CA ARG A 143 0.72 -6.20 15.73
C ARG A 143 1.89 -7.08 15.32
N LEU A 144 3.08 -6.52 15.06
CA LEU A 144 4.22 -7.32 14.64
C LEU A 144 5.11 -7.79 15.81
N ASN A 145 5.13 -7.07 16.93
CA ASN A 145 5.90 -7.42 18.14
C ASN A 145 7.38 -7.77 17.85
N LEU A 146 8.00 -7.07 16.89
CA LEU A 146 9.37 -7.34 16.41
C LEU A 146 10.47 -6.53 17.11
N GLY A 147 10.12 -5.63 18.04
CA GLY A 147 11.08 -4.71 18.68
C GLY A 147 11.46 -3.50 17.81
N ASP A 148 12.30 -2.61 18.36
CA ASP A 148 12.66 -1.30 17.76
C ASP A 148 13.73 -1.38 16.64
N ILE A 149 14.45 -2.50 16.53
CA ILE A 149 15.60 -2.67 15.63
C ILE A 149 15.23 -3.70 14.56
N GLY A 150 14.99 -3.24 13.33
CA GLY A 150 14.71 -4.12 12.18
C GLY A 150 13.82 -3.51 11.09
N MET A 151 13.39 -2.25 11.23
CA MET A 151 12.46 -1.60 10.30
C MET A 151 13.07 -1.42 8.90
N ALA A 152 14.24 -0.79 8.79
CA ALA A 152 14.90 -0.55 7.51
C ALA A 152 15.53 -1.83 6.95
N ASP A 153 16.22 -2.61 7.79
CA ASP A 153 16.83 -3.88 7.39
C ASP A 153 15.80 -4.83 6.78
N ARG A 154 14.64 -5.03 7.41
CA ARG A 154 13.59 -5.91 6.87
C ARG A 154 13.02 -5.37 5.55
N VAL A 155 12.74 -4.08 5.48
CA VAL A 155 12.20 -3.45 4.27
C VAL A 155 13.21 -3.57 3.12
N LYS A 156 14.49 -3.37 3.41
CA LYS A 156 15.61 -3.52 2.46
C LYS A 156 15.81 -4.97 2.03
N GLU A 157 15.85 -5.91 2.96
CA GLU A 157 16.04 -7.35 2.70
C GLU A 157 14.85 -7.96 1.95
N ASN A 158 13.62 -7.50 2.20
CA ASN A 158 12.43 -7.96 1.48
C ASN A 158 12.21 -7.19 0.19
N ILE A 159 11.69 -5.96 0.30
CA ILE A 159 11.24 -5.17 -0.84
C ILE A 159 12.43 -4.78 -1.72
N GLY A 160 13.55 -4.37 -1.11
CA GLY A 160 14.78 -4.03 -1.83
C GLY A 160 15.45 -5.20 -2.54
N SER A 161 15.07 -6.46 -2.26
CA SER A 161 15.57 -7.65 -2.97
C SER A 161 14.76 -8.04 -4.21
N CYS A 162 13.67 -7.33 -4.49
CA CYS A 162 12.80 -7.57 -5.65
C CYS A 162 13.37 -6.91 -6.92
N VAL A 163 14.58 -7.31 -7.31
CA VAL A 163 15.39 -6.65 -8.34
C VAL A 163 15.67 -7.55 -9.55
N ASP A 164 16.18 -6.96 -10.63
CA ASP A 164 16.77 -7.73 -11.74
C ASP A 164 17.99 -8.51 -11.23
N VAL A 165 18.12 -9.77 -11.66
CA VAL A 165 19.26 -10.63 -11.34
C VAL A 165 20.59 -10.08 -11.87
N ASN A 166 20.54 -9.21 -12.88
CA ASN A 166 21.70 -8.60 -13.52
C ASN A 166 21.92 -7.13 -13.12
N ASP A 167 20.96 -6.50 -12.43
CA ASP A 167 21.02 -5.10 -12.01
C ASP A 167 20.18 -4.89 -10.73
N ASP A 168 20.87 -4.79 -9.59
CA ASP A 168 20.26 -4.59 -8.27
C ASP A 168 19.65 -3.19 -8.07
N SER A 169 19.87 -2.28 -9.01
CA SER A 169 19.24 -0.95 -9.03
C SER A 169 17.96 -0.88 -9.85
N SER A 170 17.62 -1.96 -10.56
CA SER A 170 16.39 -2.09 -11.34
C SER A 170 15.42 -3.06 -10.65
N ILE A 171 14.12 -2.76 -10.71
CA ILE A 171 13.09 -3.67 -10.18
C ILE A 171 13.05 -4.96 -11.04
N ASP A 172 12.53 -6.04 -10.47
CA ASP A 172 12.25 -7.29 -11.18
C ASP A 172 11.58 -7.02 -12.56
N PRO A 173 12.18 -7.46 -13.68
CA PRO A 173 11.71 -7.10 -15.03
C PRO A 173 10.27 -7.51 -15.32
N ILE A 174 9.80 -8.61 -14.73
CA ILE A 174 8.41 -9.05 -14.92
C ILE A 174 7.44 -8.09 -14.24
N ILE A 175 7.79 -7.60 -13.05
CA ILE A 175 6.98 -6.62 -12.33
C ILE A 175 7.01 -5.28 -13.06
N ASN A 176 8.18 -4.87 -13.57
CA ASN A 176 8.32 -3.68 -14.39
C ASN A 176 7.38 -3.73 -15.61
N ASP A 177 7.45 -4.80 -16.40
CA ASP A 177 6.64 -4.96 -17.61
C ASP A 177 5.14 -4.93 -17.32
N ILE A 178 4.68 -5.70 -16.33
CA ILE A 178 3.26 -5.74 -15.90
C ILE A 178 2.77 -4.33 -15.58
N TRP A 179 3.52 -3.62 -14.74
CA TRP A 179 3.09 -2.34 -14.22
C TRP A 179 3.18 -1.25 -15.29
N HIS A 180 4.27 -1.22 -16.05
CA HIS A 180 4.48 -0.29 -17.16
C HIS A 180 3.36 -0.42 -18.20
N THR A 181 3.06 -1.65 -18.63
CA THR A 181 2.01 -1.92 -19.62
C THR A 181 0.62 -1.53 -19.12
N ALA A 182 0.29 -1.84 -17.86
CA ALA A 182 -1.00 -1.48 -17.29
C ALA A 182 -1.18 0.04 -17.16
N LEU A 183 -0.15 0.76 -16.69
CA LEU A 183 -0.19 2.22 -16.59
C LEU A 183 -0.37 2.88 -17.96
N ASN A 184 0.42 2.48 -18.96
CA ASN A 184 0.29 3.01 -20.33
C ASN A 184 -1.09 2.72 -20.94
N ALA A 185 -1.69 1.57 -20.63
CA ALA A 185 -3.01 1.22 -21.14
C ALA A 185 -4.14 2.05 -20.53
N VAL A 186 -4.02 2.42 -19.25
CA VAL A 186 -5.10 3.09 -18.49
C VAL A 186 -4.98 4.62 -18.54
N TYR A 187 -3.75 5.13 -18.59
CA TYR A 187 -3.45 6.57 -18.59
C TYR A 187 -2.65 6.96 -19.85
N PRO A 188 -3.16 6.69 -21.07
CA PRO A 188 -2.40 6.92 -22.30
C PRO A 188 -2.05 8.40 -22.51
N ASP A 189 -2.94 9.32 -22.11
CA ASP A 189 -2.68 10.75 -22.22
C ASP A 189 -1.48 11.16 -21.36
N TYR A 190 -1.44 10.72 -20.10
CA TYR A 190 -0.32 11.06 -19.23
C TYR A 190 0.97 10.31 -19.61
N ALA A 191 0.86 9.07 -20.07
CA ALA A 191 2.00 8.32 -20.60
C ALA A 191 2.65 9.00 -21.81
N ASN A 192 1.87 9.70 -22.66
CA ASN A 192 2.42 10.48 -23.76
C ASN A 192 3.19 11.73 -23.28
N GLU A 193 2.80 12.30 -22.14
CA GLU A 193 3.50 13.44 -21.53
C GLU A 193 4.76 13.02 -20.76
N CYS A 194 4.65 11.94 -19.98
CA CYS A 194 5.69 11.45 -19.08
C CYS A 194 5.58 9.94 -18.93
N GLN A 195 6.48 9.19 -19.57
CA GLN A 195 6.51 7.73 -19.43
C GLN A 195 6.82 7.32 -17.97
N PRO A 196 6.16 6.27 -17.44
CA PRO A 196 6.40 5.83 -16.07
C PRO A 196 7.80 5.22 -15.94
N ASN A 197 8.59 5.73 -15.00
CA ASN A 197 9.96 5.28 -14.78
C ASN A 197 10.07 4.42 -13.51
N ILE A 198 9.54 3.21 -13.58
CA ILE A 198 9.43 2.30 -12.43
C ILE A 198 10.80 1.96 -11.81
N ASN A 199 11.85 1.82 -12.62
CA ASN A 199 13.20 1.58 -12.12
C ASN A 199 13.73 2.79 -11.33
N ALA A 200 13.48 4.02 -11.79
CA ALA A 200 13.85 5.21 -11.02
C ALA A 200 13.07 5.28 -9.70
N TRP A 201 11.79 4.93 -9.68
CA TRP A 201 11.01 4.89 -8.45
C TRP A 201 11.53 3.84 -7.46
N HIS A 202 11.89 2.65 -7.94
CA HIS A 202 12.48 1.60 -7.11
C HIS A 202 13.83 2.02 -6.53
N LYS A 203 14.67 2.69 -7.33
CA LYS A 203 15.92 3.27 -6.85
C LYS A 203 15.71 4.38 -5.82
N GLY A 204 14.70 5.23 -6.03
CA GLY A 204 14.28 6.24 -5.06
C GLY A 204 13.87 5.61 -3.73
N PHE A 205 13.09 4.52 -3.79
CA PHE A 205 12.74 3.73 -2.62
C PHE A 205 13.96 3.17 -1.88
N GLN A 206 14.86 2.47 -2.58
CA GLN A 206 16.09 1.94 -1.98
C GLN A 206 16.90 3.05 -1.30
N THR A 207 17.01 4.22 -1.95
CA THR A 207 17.70 5.40 -1.40
C THR A 207 17.03 5.92 -0.11
N VAL A 208 15.70 6.00 -0.07
CA VAL A 208 14.97 6.47 1.11
C VAL A 208 15.10 5.48 2.28
N VAL A 209 15.02 4.18 2.01
CA VAL A 209 15.20 3.13 3.02
C VAL A 209 16.62 3.16 3.59
N ASP A 210 17.65 3.27 2.74
CA ASP A 210 19.04 3.38 3.17
C ASP A 210 19.29 4.62 4.06
N ASN A 211 18.63 5.74 3.77
CA ASN A 211 18.77 6.97 4.55
C ASN A 211 17.90 7.01 5.82
N ALA A 212 16.81 6.24 5.88
CA ALA A 212 15.93 6.17 7.05
C ALA A 212 16.66 5.64 8.28
N GLU A 213 17.62 4.72 8.10
CA GLU A 213 18.54 4.23 9.15
C GLU A 213 19.31 5.37 9.84
N GLU A 214 19.63 6.44 9.11
CA GLU A 214 20.40 7.56 9.65
C GLU A 214 19.53 8.52 10.48
N SER A 215 18.22 8.58 10.23
CA SER A 215 17.30 9.46 10.96
C SER A 215 17.07 9.05 12.42
N HIS A 216 17.27 7.77 12.75
CA HIS A 216 17.31 7.28 14.13
C HIS A 216 18.50 7.85 14.94
N ARG A 217 19.43 8.56 14.29
CA ARG A 217 20.57 9.26 14.94
C ARG A 217 20.24 10.70 15.37
N LEU A 218 19.01 11.20 15.14
CA LEU A 218 18.59 12.53 15.61
C LEU A 218 18.53 12.59 17.15
N PHE A 219 18.91 13.73 17.74
CA PHE A 219 18.77 13.96 19.19
C PHE A 219 17.29 13.87 19.62
N PRO A 220 16.96 13.31 20.80
CA PRO A 220 15.58 13.01 21.21
C PRO A 220 14.59 14.19 21.12
N TRP A 221 15.02 15.39 21.49
CA TRP A 221 14.17 16.59 21.43
C TRP A 221 13.91 17.06 20.00
N ALA A 222 14.90 16.94 19.10
CA ALA A 222 14.75 17.30 17.69
C ALA A 222 13.83 16.30 16.97
N ARG A 223 13.90 15.02 17.36
CA ARG A 223 13.00 13.97 16.88
C ARG A 223 11.55 14.19 17.35
N HIS A 224 11.34 14.50 18.63
CA HIS A 224 10.01 14.82 19.18
C HIS A 224 9.34 16.03 18.53
N VAL A 225 10.13 17.07 18.21
CA VAL A 225 9.61 18.23 17.46
C VAL A 225 9.35 17.84 16.00
N ALA A 226 10.25 17.09 15.37
CA ALA A 226 10.05 16.60 14.00
C ALA A 226 8.78 15.74 13.88
N SER A 227 8.47 14.87 14.87
CA SER A 227 7.28 14.01 14.83
C SER A 227 5.98 14.81 14.95
N LYS A 228 5.91 15.82 15.84
CA LYS A 228 4.77 16.76 15.94
C LYS A 228 4.53 17.58 14.67
N HIS A 229 5.52 17.64 13.78
CA HIS A 229 5.40 18.29 12.48
C HIS A 229 5.21 17.30 11.31
N GLY A 230 5.15 15.99 11.59
CA GLY A 230 5.04 14.93 10.59
C GLY A 230 6.30 14.78 9.74
N LEU A 231 7.47 15.06 10.32
CA LEU A 231 8.78 14.97 9.64
C LEU A 231 9.54 13.67 9.99
N THR A 232 9.14 12.97 11.06
CA THR A 232 9.67 11.66 11.46
C THR A 232 8.62 10.91 12.29
N TYR A 233 8.73 9.58 12.40
CA TYR A 233 7.77 8.78 13.16
C TYR A 233 7.88 9.06 14.67
N PRO A 234 6.76 9.13 15.41
CA PRO A 234 6.81 9.13 16.87
C PRO A 234 7.37 7.78 17.37
N LEU A 235 8.01 7.78 18.54
CA LEU A 235 8.27 6.51 19.23
C LEU A 235 6.96 5.90 19.72
N HIS A 236 7.01 4.61 20.05
CA HIS A 236 5.86 3.89 20.59
C HIS A 236 5.24 4.58 21.82
N ASP A 237 6.06 5.11 22.73
CA ASP A 237 5.61 5.83 23.93
C ASP A 237 5.23 7.30 23.67
N GLU A 238 5.48 7.81 22.47
CA GLU A 238 5.13 9.16 22.02
C GLU A 238 3.88 9.19 21.12
N VAL A 239 3.30 8.02 20.82
CA VAL A 239 2.07 7.91 20.03
C VAL A 239 0.97 8.74 20.70
N ASP A 240 0.41 9.69 19.95
CA ASP A 240 -0.75 10.46 20.38
C ASP A 240 -2.00 9.57 20.32
N THR A 241 -2.40 9.10 21.50
CA THR A 241 -3.58 8.23 21.70
C THR A 241 -4.88 8.81 21.15
N THR A 242 -4.98 10.12 20.89
CA THR A 242 -6.18 10.69 20.27
C THR A 242 -6.35 10.29 18.80
N PHE A 243 -5.29 9.81 18.13
CA PHE A 243 -5.36 9.20 16.79
C PHE A 243 -5.63 7.69 16.82
N ILE A 244 -5.75 7.10 18.01
CA ILE A 244 -5.90 5.66 18.23
C ILE A 244 -7.27 5.35 18.88
N GLU A 245 -7.62 6.14 19.89
CA GLU A 245 -8.81 5.97 20.72
C GLU A 245 -10.01 6.74 20.16
N SER A 246 -11.20 6.14 20.25
CA SER A 246 -12.48 6.80 19.98
C SER A 246 -12.55 7.53 18.62
N LEU A 247 -12.06 6.89 17.56
CA LEU A 247 -12.12 7.42 16.19
C LEU A 247 -13.55 7.37 15.66
N GLU A 248 -14.01 8.48 15.08
CA GLU A 248 -15.27 8.49 14.33
C GLU A 248 -15.10 7.67 13.05
N THR A 249 -16.00 6.74 12.80
CA THR A 249 -16.02 5.93 11.58
C THR A 249 -17.44 5.91 10.99
N PRO A 250 -17.60 5.51 9.73
CA PRO A 250 -18.93 5.30 9.14
C PRO A 250 -19.84 4.35 9.93
N ASP A 251 -19.26 3.44 10.71
CA ASP A 251 -19.96 2.45 11.55
C ASP A 251 -19.92 2.81 13.05
N GLY A 252 -19.81 4.10 13.37
CA GLY A 252 -19.75 4.61 14.74
C GLY A 252 -18.33 4.70 15.30
N THR A 253 -18.22 5.04 16.57
CA THR A 253 -16.92 5.25 17.23
C THR A 253 -16.18 3.93 17.44
N LYS A 254 -14.90 3.87 17.04
CA LYS A 254 -14.06 2.66 17.10
C LYS A 254 -12.67 2.95 17.65
N HIS A 255 -12.03 1.93 18.20
CA HIS A 255 -10.58 1.94 18.41
C HIS A 255 -9.86 1.69 17.06
N TYR A 256 -8.65 2.22 16.88
CA TYR A 256 -7.91 2.05 15.63
C TYR A 256 -7.63 0.59 15.28
N ASP A 257 -7.44 -0.28 16.27
CA ASP A 257 -7.35 -1.74 16.04
C ASP A 257 -8.56 -2.29 15.29
N GLU A 258 -9.77 -1.84 15.61
CA GLU A 258 -10.98 -2.31 14.91
C GLU A 258 -11.05 -1.78 13.47
N VAL A 259 -10.57 -0.55 13.24
CA VAL A 259 -10.44 0.03 11.89
C VAL A 259 -9.43 -0.77 11.07
N PHE A 260 -8.30 -1.12 11.69
CA PHE A 260 -7.23 -1.88 11.09
C PHE A 260 -7.64 -3.33 10.80
N ASP A 261 -8.36 -3.99 11.72
CA ASP A 261 -8.91 -5.33 11.51
C ASP A 261 -9.93 -5.31 10.37
N LYS A 262 -10.75 -4.25 10.25
CA LYS A 262 -11.63 -4.08 9.08
C LYS A 262 -10.84 -3.90 7.78
N ALA A 263 -9.71 -3.19 7.79
CA ALA A 263 -8.86 -3.09 6.61
C ALA A 263 -8.30 -4.46 6.20
N ILE A 264 -7.90 -5.30 7.16
CA ILE A 264 -7.48 -6.69 6.91
C ILE A 264 -8.62 -7.51 6.29
N GLU A 265 -9.84 -7.39 6.79
CA GLU A 265 -11.02 -8.06 6.21
C GLU A 265 -11.28 -7.60 4.76
N THR A 266 -11.20 -6.29 4.50
CA THR A 266 -11.35 -5.73 3.14
C THR A 266 -10.26 -6.27 2.21
N ILE A 267 -8.99 -6.30 2.65
CA ILE A 267 -7.87 -6.86 1.88
C ILE A 267 -8.15 -8.32 1.50
N GLN A 268 -8.56 -9.13 2.48
CA GLN A 268 -8.84 -10.55 2.27
C GLN A 268 -10.03 -10.79 1.34
N LEU A 269 -11.08 -9.96 1.42
CA LEU A 269 -12.19 -10.00 0.48
C LEU A 269 -11.69 -9.69 -0.94
N PHE A 270 -10.88 -8.64 -1.10
CA PHE A 270 -10.39 -8.20 -2.39
C PHE A 270 -9.43 -9.23 -3.00
N TRP A 271 -8.58 -9.90 -2.20
CA TRP A 271 -7.75 -11.01 -2.67
C TRP A 271 -8.54 -12.19 -3.19
N GLN A 272 -9.69 -12.51 -2.60
CA GLN A 272 -10.57 -13.55 -3.13
C GLN A 272 -11.12 -13.14 -4.51
N GLN A 273 -11.49 -11.87 -4.69
CA GLN A 273 -11.92 -11.35 -6.00
C GLN A 273 -10.78 -11.34 -7.02
N SER A 274 -9.57 -10.90 -6.63
CA SER A 274 -8.38 -10.94 -7.50
C SER A 274 -8.04 -12.37 -7.91
N ALA A 275 -8.11 -13.33 -6.98
CA ALA A 275 -7.87 -14.73 -7.28
C ALA A 275 -8.92 -15.30 -8.23
N ALA A 276 -10.21 -15.02 -8.00
CA ALA A 276 -11.28 -15.44 -8.91
C ALA A 276 -11.08 -14.85 -10.32
N ALA A 277 -10.70 -13.57 -10.43
CA ALA A 277 -10.46 -12.93 -11.71
C ALA A 277 -9.25 -13.51 -12.48
N VAL A 278 -8.15 -13.80 -11.76
CA VAL A 278 -6.91 -14.33 -12.34
C VAL A 278 -7.03 -15.81 -12.68
N PHE A 279 -7.49 -16.64 -11.75
CA PHE A 279 -7.46 -18.11 -11.86
C PHE A 279 -8.74 -18.71 -12.42
N GLU A 280 -9.88 -18.02 -12.29
CA GLU A 280 -11.20 -18.54 -12.67
C GLU A 280 -11.89 -17.69 -13.75
N ASN A 281 -11.24 -16.61 -14.21
CA ASN A 281 -11.77 -15.65 -15.18
C ASN A 281 -13.07 -14.96 -14.74
N ALA A 282 -13.23 -14.72 -13.44
CA ALA A 282 -14.34 -13.90 -12.94
C ALA A 282 -14.23 -12.43 -13.43
N GLU A 283 -15.38 -11.75 -13.50
CA GLU A 283 -15.47 -10.33 -13.84
C GLU A 283 -14.81 -9.44 -12.78
N THR A 284 -14.29 -8.30 -13.20
CA THR A 284 -13.58 -7.33 -12.33
C THR A 284 -14.43 -6.14 -11.91
N ASP A 285 -15.73 -6.13 -12.24
CA ASP A 285 -16.70 -5.05 -11.91
C ASP A 285 -16.78 -4.71 -10.41
N PHE A 286 -16.34 -5.62 -9.55
CA PHE A 286 -16.21 -5.38 -8.12
C PHE A 286 -15.21 -4.24 -7.81
N PHE A 287 -14.13 -4.12 -8.60
CA PHE A 287 -13.14 -3.07 -8.43
C PHE A 287 -13.65 -1.74 -9.00
N LYS A 288 -14.00 -0.81 -8.11
CA LYS A 288 -14.54 0.51 -8.47
C LYS A 288 -13.42 1.53 -8.68
N ASN A 289 -13.77 2.70 -9.22
CA ASN A 289 -12.82 3.80 -9.35
C ASN A 289 -12.88 4.63 -8.07
N TRP A 290 -12.05 4.26 -7.11
CA TRP A 290 -11.94 4.96 -5.84
C TRP A 290 -11.03 6.18 -5.94
N ASN A 291 -11.37 7.21 -5.17
CA ASN A 291 -10.42 8.19 -4.70
C ASN A 291 -9.87 7.68 -3.36
N LEU A 292 -8.57 7.38 -3.32
CA LEU A 292 -7.94 6.73 -2.17
C LEU A 292 -7.87 7.65 -0.95
N ASP A 293 -7.70 8.97 -1.10
CA ASP A 293 -7.72 9.94 0.02
C ASP A 293 -9.05 9.99 0.78
N THR A 294 -10.16 9.70 0.11
CA THR A 294 -11.51 9.79 0.69
C THR A 294 -12.17 8.42 0.89
N GLY A 295 -11.59 7.38 0.31
CA GLY A 295 -12.14 6.03 0.19
C GLY A 295 -13.45 5.91 -0.60
N ARG A 296 -13.88 6.98 -1.30
CA ARG A 296 -15.13 7.01 -2.05
C ARG A 296 -14.95 6.49 -3.47
N CYS A 297 -15.90 5.68 -3.95
CA CYS A 297 -15.95 5.30 -5.36
C CYS A 297 -16.54 6.42 -6.24
N GLU A 298 -16.63 6.18 -7.55
CA GLU A 298 -17.18 7.12 -8.53
C GLU A 298 -18.63 7.56 -8.25
N ASN A 299 -19.38 6.79 -7.46
CA ASN A 299 -20.74 7.12 -7.03
C ASN A 299 -20.78 7.86 -5.68
N GLY A 300 -19.61 8.20 -5.10
CA GLY A 300 -19.49 8.88 -3.81
C GLY A 300 -19.59 7.95 -2.58
N LEU A 301 -19.59 6.63 -2.79
CA LEU A 301 -19.88 5.63 -1.76
C LEU A 301 -18.62 5.09 -1.08
N LEU A 302 -18.70 4.86 0.23
CA LEU A 302 -17.65 4.22 1.03
C LEU A 302 -17.82 2.71 1.00
N THR A 303 -17.43 2.06 -0.10
CA THR A 303 -17.76 0.65 -0.36
C THR A 303 -17.15 -0.32 0.66
N ALA A 304 -16.00 0.01 1.26
CA ALA A 304 -15.40 -0.80 2.34
C ALA A 304 -16.23 -0.77 3.64
N TRP A 305 -17.05 0.27 3.81
CA TRP A 305 -17.89 0.49 4.98
C TRP A 305 -19.37 0.18 4.72
N GLY A 306 -19.71 -0.44 3.59
CA GLY A 306 -21.07 -0.93 3.31
C GLY A 306 -22.13 0.17 3.09
N ASN A 307 -21.75 1.44 3.03
CA ASN A 307 -22.70 2.54 2.82
C ASN A 307 -23.05 2.69 1.33
N GLN A 308 -24.37 2.61 1.06
CA GLN A 308 -25.06 2.70 -0.25
C GLN A 308 -25.13 4.10 -0.83
#